data_AF-A0A7L5SMC7-F1
#
_entry.id   AF-A0A7L5SMC7-F1
#
_cell.length_a   1.000
_cell.length_b   1.000
_cell.length_c   1.000
_cell.angle_alpha   90.00
_cell.angle_beta   90.00
_cell.angle_gamma   90.00
#
_symmetry.space_group_name_H-M   'P 1'
#
loop_
_entity.id
_entity.type
_entity.pdbx_description
1 polymer ?
#
loop_
_entity_poly.entity_id
_entity_poly.type
_entity_poly.pdbx_seq_one_letter_code
_entity_poly.pdbx_strand_id
1 'polypeptide(L)'
;MPDAGLPDPDTPVSARFVADFDNLVLSHADRSRILGEVAPGRVVTANGMVRGTVLVDGFVGGTWKFERRRGEAAVLVEPFGRLGIADREALEAEGSRLLAATDPQASAHAVRFTDS
;
A
#
# COMPACT_ATOMS: atom_id res chain seq x y z
N MET A 1 3.75 -19.92 -21.28
CA MET A 1 3.27 -21.12 -20.55
C MET A 1 1.86 -20.82 -20.06
N PRO A 2 0.78 -21.37 -20.65
CA PRO A 2 -0.58 -21.14 -20.19
C PRO A 2 -1.08 -22.38 -19.46
N ASP A 3 -0.73 -22.51 -18.17
CA ASP A 3 -1.36 -23.42 -17.20
C ASP A 3 -0.85 -23.10 -15.79
N ALA A 4 -0.72 -21.81 -15.47
CA ALA A 4 -0.66 -21.42 -14.07
C ALA A 4 -2.09 -21.55 -13.54
N GLY A 5 -2.37 -22.66 -12.84
CA GLY A 5 -3.62 -22.83 -12.12
C GLY A 5 -3.89 -21.57 -11.29
N LEU A 6 -5.11 -21.03 -11.40
CA LEU A 6 -5.50 -19.90 -10.56
C LEU A 6 -5.31 -20.31 -9.09
N PRO A 7 -4.82 -19.40 -8.23
CA PRO A 7 -4.79 -19.65 -6.80
C PRO A 7 -6.16 -20.11 -6.31
N ASP A 8 -6.17 -20.98 -5.29
CA ASP A 8 -7.40 -21.33 -4.59
C ASP A 8 -8.15 -20.04 -4.23
N PRO A 9 -9.45 -19.90 -4.52
CA PRO A 9 -10.22 -18.69 -4.19
C PRO A 9 -10.17 -18.32 -2.71
N ASP A 10 -9.91 -19.28 -1.82
CA ASP A 10 -9.75 -19.05 -0.38
C ASP A 10 -8.31 -18.68 0.01
N THR A 11 -7.38 -18.59 -0.95
CA THR A 11 -6.02 -18.10 -0.71
C THR A 11 -6.09 -16.63 -0.28
N PRO A 12 -5.63 -16.26 0.93
CA PRO A 12 -5.65 -14.87 1.38
C PRO A 12 -4.88 -13.97 0.43
N VAL A 13 -5.49 -12.84 0.05
CA VAL A 13 -4.81 -11.84 -0.78
C VAL A 13 -3.88 -11.05 0.12
N SER A 14 -2.58 -11.33 0.02
CA SER A 14 -1.57 -10.62 0.82
C SER A 14 -1.68 -9.11 0.61
N ALA A 15 -1.62 -8.34 1.70
CA ALA A 15 -1.65 -6.89 1.65
C ALA A 15 -0.47 -6.31 0.86
N ARG A 16 -0.70 -5.25 0.07
CA ARG A 16 0.30 -4.71 -0.88
C ARG A 16 0.30 -3.19 -0.96
N PHE A 17 1.43 -2.61 -1.36
CA PHE A 17 1.57 -1.20 -1.69
C PHE A 17 1.18 -0.92 -3.13
N VAL A 18 0.32 0.07 -3.32
CA VAL A 18 -0.05 0.63 -4.62
C VAL A 18 0.49 2.04 -4.69
N ALA A 19 1.28 2.33 -5.72
CA ALA A 19 1.98 3.60 -5.87
C ALA A 19 1.02 4.79 -6.04
N ASP A 20 1.54 5.99 -5.78
CA ASP A 20 0.86 7.24 -6.13
C ASP A 20 0.45 7.19 -7.61
N PHE A 21 -0.77 7.64 -7.90
CA PHE A 21 -1.31 7.70 -9.27
C PHE A 21 -1.35 6.36 -10.02
N ASP A 22 -1.38 5.24 -9.33
CA ASP A 22 -1.60 3.96 -9.99
C ASP A 22 -2.95 3.97 -10.74
N ASN A 23 -2.97 3.40 -11.95
CA ASN A 23 -4.17 3.31 -12.79
C ASN A 23 -5.30 2.55 -12.09
N LEU A 24 -4.99 1.68 -11.12
CA LEU A 24 -5.98 1.00 -10.28
C LEU A 24 -6.85 1.98 -9.47
N VAL A 25 -6.33 3.16 -9.14
CA VAL A 25 -7.08 4.22 -8.42
C VAL A 25 -7.61 5.29 -9.37
N LEU A 26 -6.99 5.47 -10.54
CA LEU A 26 -7.31 6.56 -11.47
C LEU A 26 -8.23 6.18 -12.65
N SER A 27 -8.14 4.96 -13.20
CA SER A 27 -8.59 4.68 -14.57
C SER A 27 -9.99 4.09 -14.73
N HIS A 28 -10.80 3.98 -13.68
CA HIS A 28 -12.20 3.56 -13.83
C HIS A 28 -13.19 4.64 -13.42
N ALA A 29 -14.22 4.83 -14.24
CA ALA A 29 -15.38 5.65 -13.91
C ALA A 29 -16.07 5.17 -12.62
N ASP A 30 -15.98 3.88 -12.33
CA ASP A 30 -16.42 3.27 -11.09
C ASP A 30 -15.21 2.89 -10.22
N ARG A 31 -14.88 3.76 -9.27
CA ARG A 31 -13.76 3.60 -8.33
C ARG A 31 -14.10 2.72 -7.12
N SER A 32 -15.35 2.29 -6.97
CA SER A 32 -15.81 1.50 -5.81
C SER A 32 -15.14 0.13 -5.71
N ARG A 33 -14.69 -0.42 -6.85
CA ARG A 33 -14.07 -1.75 -6.95
C ARG A 33 -12.76 -1.89 -6.17
N ILE A 34 -12.07 -0.78 -5.89
CA ILE A 34 -10.80 -0.77 -5.15
C ILE A 34 -10.93 0.07 -3.88
N LEU A 35 -11.67 1.19 -3.92
CA LEU A 35 -11.92 2.00 -2.72
C LEU A 35 -12.79 1.29 -1.68
N GLY A 36 -13.66 0.35 -2.08
CA GLY A 36 -14.67 -0.21 -1.19
C GLY A 36 -15.55 0.88 -0.59
N GLU A 37 -15.65 0.91 0.74
CA GLU A 37 -16.41 1.91 1.50
C GLU A 37 -15.62 3.20 1.82
N VAL A 38 -14.35 3.28 1.40
CA VAL A 38 -13.49 4.43 1.69
C VAL A 38 -13.91 5.63 0.85
N ALA A 39 -14.24 6.74 1.53
CA ALA A 39 -14.53 8.00 0.87
C ALA A 39 -13.31 8.48 0.05
N PRO A 40 -13.47 8.90 -1.24
CA PRO A 40 -12.35 9.31 -2.09
C PRO A 40 -11.45 10.41 -1.48
N GLY A 41 -12.01 11.32 -0.68
CA GLY A 41 -11.24 12.38 0.01
C GLY A 41 -10.25 11.89 1.06
N ARG A 42 -10.26 10.59 1.42
CA ARG A 42 -9.25 9.97 2.28
C ARG A 42 -7.96 9.62 1.55
N VAL A 43 -8.03 9.44 0.22
CA VAL A 43 -6.88 9.11 -0.63
C VAL A 43 -6.50 10.26 -1.58
N VAL A 44 -7.46 11.12 -1.91
CA VAL A 44 -7.24 12.33 -2.72
C VAL A 44 -7.11 13.54 -1.80
N THR A 45 -5.98 14.25 -1.88
CA THR A 45 -5.75 15.48 -1.12
C THR A 45 -6.54 16.66 -1.72
N ALA A 46 -6.66 17.75 -0.95
CA ALA A 46 -7.37 18.96 -1.39
C ALA A 46 -6.81 19.60 -2.67
N ASN A 47 -5.52 19.39 -2.98
CA ASN A 47 -4.89 19.85 -4.22
C ASN A 47 -4.93 18.81 -5.37
N GLY A 48 -5.71 17.73 -5.24
CA GLY A 48 -5.91 16.73 -6.29
C GLY A 48 -4.81 15.67 -6.42
N MET A 49 -3.88 15.58 -5.45
CA MET A 49 -2.86 14.54 -5.40
C MET A 49 -3.49 13.23 -4.91
N VAL A 50 -3.25 12.12 -5.61
CA VAL A 50 -3.66 10.79 -5.16
C VAL A 50 -2.52 10.18 -4.37
N ARG A 51 -2.73 9.94 -3.08
CA ARG A 51 -1.77 9.26 -2.21
C ARG A 51 -1.66 7.79 -2.62
N GLY A 52 -0.47 7.22 -2.46
CA GLY A 52 -0.26 5.79 -2.47
C GLY A 52 -1.20 5.11 -1.48
N THR A 53 -1.73 3.96 -1.86
CA THR A 53 -2.69 3.20 -1.06
C THR A 53 -2.10 1.86 -0.65
N VAL A 54 -2.54 1.34 0.48
CA VAL A 54 -2.31 -0.06 0.83
C VAL A 54 -3.60 -0.83 0.60
N LEU A 55 -3.50 -1.97 -0.07
CA LEU A 55 -4.63 -2.88 -0.25
C LEU A 55 -4.59 -3.95 0.82
N VAL A 56 -5.74 -4.23 1.43
CA VAL A 56 -6.01 -5.32 2.37
C VAL A 56 -7.20 -6.08 1.82
N ASP A 57 -7.04 -7.38 1.58
CA ASP A 57 -8.04 -8.22 0.89
C ASP A 57 -8.56 -7.61 -0.43
N GLY A 58 -7.69 -6.89 -1.15
CA GLY A 58 -8.02 -6.25 -2.43
C GLY A 58 -8.70 -4.88 -2.34
N PHE A 59 -9.01 -4.38 -1.14
CA PHE A 59 -9.62 -3.06 -0.93
C PHE A 59 -8.67 -2.09 -0.25
N VAL A 60 -8.87 -0.78 -0.45
CA VAL A 60 -8.07 0.26 0.20
C VAL A 60 -8.25 0.18 1.72
N GLY A 61 -7.19 -0.23 2.42
CA GLY A 61 -7.11 -0.30 3.87
C GLY A 61 -6.37 0.89 4.51
N GLY A 62 -5.76 1.76 3.71
CA GLY A 62 -5.00 2.91 4.19
C GLY A 62 -4.25 3.63 3.08
N THR A 63 -3.50 4.66 3.48
CA THR A 63 -2.53 5.34 2.61
C THR A 63 -1.10 5.04 3.02
N TRP A 64 -0.15 5.31 2.15
CA TRP A 64 1.25 5.33 2.52
C TRP A 64 1.99 6.43 1.78
N LYS A 65 3.19 6.73 2.25
CA LYS A 65 4.12 7.64 1.59
C LYS A 65 5.56 7.23 1.84
N PHE A 66 6.43 7.72 0.98
CA PHE A 66 7.87 7.56 1.13
C PHE A 66 8.47 8.76 1.87
N GLU A 67 9.31 8.50 2.88
CA GLU A 67 10.08 9.53 3.58
C GLU A 67 11.58 9.27 3.41
N ARG A 68 12.31 10.28 2.93
CA ARG A 68 13.78 10.24 2.83
C ARG A 68 14.38 11.29 3.73
N ARG A 69 15.38 10.88 4.51
CA ARG A 69 16.23 11.76 5.31
C ARG A 69 17.68 11.40 5.04
N ARG A 70 18.62 12.22 5.49
CA ARG A 70 20.05 11.97 5.24
C ARG A 70 20.46 10.60 5.81
N GLY A 71 20.74 9.64 4.93
CA GLY A 71 21.15 8.28 5.29
C GLY A 71 20.00 7.33 5.68
N GLU A 72 18.74 7.77 5.62
CA GLU A 72 17.59 6.97 6.03
C GLU A 72 16.49 7.02 4.97
N ALA A 73 15.88 5.87 4.71
CA ALA A 73 14.68 5.75 3.88
C ALA A 73 13.60 5.00 4.66
N ALA A 74 12.37 5.52 4.61
CA ALA A 74 11.24 4.93 5.31
C ALA A 74 9.98 4.94 4.46
N VAL A 75 9.15 3.93 4.69
CA VAL A 75 7.76 3.89 4.24
C VAL A 75 6.89 4.17 5.47
N LEU A 76 6.05 5.19 5.40
CA LEU A 76 5.04 5.45 6.42
C LEU A 76 3.68 4.97 5.91
N VAL A 77 3.09 4.02 6.63
CA VAL A 77 1.74 3.50 6.42
C VAL A 77 0.78 4.19 7.39
N GLU A 78 -0.34 4.66 6.85
CA GLU A 78 -1.44 5.31 7.57
C GLU A 78 -2.71 4.45 7.36
N PRO A 79 -2.96 3.44 8.21
CA PRO A 79 -4.15 2.59 8.11
C PRO A 79 -5.44 3.38 8.36
N PHE A 80 -6.55 2.96 7.74
CA PHE A 80 -7.88 3.52 7.98
C PHE A 80 -8.67 2.79 9.08
N GLY A 81 -8.16 1.64 9.50
CA GLY A 81 -8.65 0.83 10.60
C GLY A 81 -7.54 -0.09 11.12
N ARG A 82 -7.86 -0.94 12.09
CA ARG A 82 -6.88 -1.91 12.61
C ARG A 82 -6.52 -2.93 11.52
N LEU A 83 -5.23 -3.13 11.31
CA LEU A 83 -4.71 -4.19 10.45
C LEU A 83 -4.67 -5.51 11.20
N GLY A 84 -4.95 -6.61 10.49
CA GLY A 84 -4.63 -7.95 10.97
C GLY A 84 -3.12 -8.12 11.12
N ILE A 85 -2.69 -9.06 11.96
CA ILE A 85 -1.27 -9.37 12.16
C ILE A 85 -0.63 -9.77 10.82
N ALA A 86 -1.29 -10.64 10.05
CA ALA A 86 -0.81 -11.10 8.76
C ALA A 86 -0.66 -9.96 7.73
N ASP A 87 -1.61 -9.02 7.68
CA ASP A 87 -1.55 -7.87 6.77
C ASP A 87 -0.39 -6.93 7.15
N ARG A 88 -0.21 -6.71 8.45
CA ARG A 88 0.88 -5.87 8.95
C ARG A 88 2.24 -6.49 8.62
N GLU A 89 2.41 -7.78 8.84
CA GLU A 89 3.63 -8.53 8.48
C GLU A 89 3.87 -8.51 6.96
N ALA A 90 2.82 -8.68 6.14
CA ALA A 90 2.93 -8.60 4.69
C ALA A 90 3.39 -7.22 4.22
N LEU A 91 2.83 -6.14 4.79
CA LEU A 91 3.23 -4.77 4.50
C LEU A 91 4.64 -4.46 5.01
N GLU A 92 5.07 -4.98 6.16
CA GLU A 92 6.44 -4.85 6.64
C GLU A 92 7.43 -5.51 5.67
N ALA A 93 7.13 -6.72 5.23
CA ALA A 93 7.97 -7.48 4.30
C ALA A 93 8.03 -6.80 2.91
N GLU A 94 6.90 -6.36 2.37
CA GLU A 94 6.85 -5.66 1.08
C GLU A 94 7.52 -4.29 1.15
N GLY A 95 7.27 -3.52 2.21
CA GLY A 95 7.86 -2.20 2.40
C GLY A 95 9.38 -2.27 2.55
N SER A 96 9.89 -3.28 3.24
CA SER A 96 11.33 -3.54 3.36
C SER A 96 11.97 -3.84 1.99
N ARG A 97 11.31 -4.66 1.15
CA ARG A 97 11.79 -4.92 -0.21
C ARG A 97 11.76 -3.66 -1.09
N LEU A 98 10.72 -2.85 -0.96
CA LEU A 98 10.60 -1.58 -1.67
C LEU A 98 11.76 -0.63 -1.30
N LEU A 99 12.03 -0.45 0.00
CA LEU A 99 13.12 0.38 0.49
C LEU A 99 14.50 -0.11 0.03
N ALA A 100 14.73 -1.42 0.06
CA ALA A 100 15.96 -2.02 -0.44
C ALA A 100 16.18 -1.78 -1.93
N ALA A 101 15.11 -1.80 -2.73
CA ALA A 101 15.18 -1.57 -4.16
C ALA A 101 15.37 -0.08 -4.52
N THR A 102 14.67 0.84 -3.84
CA THR A 102 14.68 2.26 -4.20
C THR A 102 15.84 3.04 -3.56
N ASP A 103 16.28 2.64 -2.37
CA ASP A 103 17.26 3.36 -1.57
C ASP A 103 18.34 2.40 -1.01
N PRO A 104 19.02 1.62 -1.86
CA PRO A 104 19.98 0.59 -1.43
C PRO A 104 21.19 1.14 -0.67
N GLN A 105 21.47 2.43 -0.81
CA GLN A 105 22.60 3.12 -0.16
C GLN A 105 22.22 3.75 1.19
N ALA A 106 20.94 3.71 1.59
CA ALA A 106 20.55 4.21 2.90
C ALA A 106 21.13 3.30 3.98
N SER A 107 21.72 3.90 5.01
CA SER A 107 22.26 3.18 6.17
C SER A 107 21.18 2.58 7.07
N ALA A 108 19.92 3.04 6.93
CA ALA A 108 18.78 2.49 7.63
C ALA A 108 17.51 2.51 6.77
N HIS A 109 16.76 1.41 6.86
CA HIS A 109 15.41 1.26 6.30
C HIS A 109 14.40 1.06 7.42
N ALA A 110 13.23 1.69 7.31
CA ALA A 110 12.16 1.50 8.27
C ALA A 110 10.77 1.47 7.61
N VAL A 111 9.96 0.47 7.94
CA VAL A 111 8.52 0.50 7.70
C VAL A 111 7.86 0.96 9.00
N ARG A 112 7.08 2.03 8.94
CA ARG A 112 6.44 2.66 10.10
C ARG A 112 4.94 2.67 9.89
N PHE A 113 4.18 2.46 10.96
CA PHE A 113 2.73 2.55 10.97
C PHE A 113 2.31 3.65 11.93
N THR A 114 1.33 4.45 11.56
CA THR A 114 0.68 5.33 12.54
C THR A 114 -0.23 4.49 13.42
N ASP A 115 -0.04 4.55 14.73
CA ASP A 115 -0.99 3.95 15.67
C ASP A 115 -2.38 4.57 15.47
N SER A 116 -3.41 3.73 15.38
CA SER A 116 -4.82 4.13 15.24
C SER A 116 -5.59 3.92 16.54
#